data_AF-A0A1V6GUC2-F1
#
_entry.id   AF-A0A1V6GUC2-F1
#
_cell.length_a   1.000
_cell.length_b   1.000
_cell.length_c   1.000
_cell.angle_alpha   90.00
_cell.angle_beta   90.00
_cell.angle_gamma   90.00
#
_symmetry.space_group_name_H-M   'P 1'
#
loop_
_entity.id
_entity.type
_entity.pdbx_description
1 polymer ?
#
loop_
_entity_poly.entity_id
_entity_poly.type
_entity_poly.pdbx_seq_one_letter_code
_entity_poly.pdbx_strand_id
1 'polypeptide(L)' 'MSRLNLTPDEEHKLLEVLERYYPMLRIEIVNTDDREFRRSLKEREAFMKELIERLKS' A
#
# COMPACT_ATOMS: atom_id res chain seq x y z
N MET A 1 13.66 -16.41 -4.23
CA MET A 1 12.52 -15.49 -4.44
C MET A 1 12.42 -15.20 -5.93
N SER A 2 11.24 -15.33 -6.53
CA SER A 2 11.01 -14.99 -7.94
C SER A 2 11.06 -13.48 -8.13
N ARG A 3 11.77 -12.99 -9.16
CA ARG A 3 11.63 -11.61 -9.61
C ARG A 3 10.27 -11.47 -10.30
N LEU A 4 9.44 -10.58 -9.79
CA LEU A 4 8.29 -10.05 -10.52
C LEU A 4 8.83 -9.00 -11.48
N ASN A 5 8.78 -9.29 -12.77
CA ASN A 5 9.04 -8.31 -13.82
C ASN A 5 7.67 -7.84 -14.30
N LEU A 6 7.28 -6.63 -13.92
CA LEU A 6 6.05 -6.01 -14.38
C LEU A 6 6.32 -5.31 -15.71
N THR A 7 5.35 -5.36 -16.61
CA THR A 7 5.31 -4.47 -17.77
C THR A 7 4.91 -3.05 -17.32
N PRO A 8 5.21 -2.00 -18.10
CA PRO A 8 4.82 -0.63 -17.76
C PRO A 8 3.31 -0.48 -17.49
N ASP A 9 2.47 -1.19 -18.24
CA ASP A 9 1.01 -1.18 -18.03
C ASP A 9 0.61 -1.83 -16.71
N GLU A 10 1.29 -2.90 -16.29
CA GLU A 10 1.05 -3.56 -15.00
C GLU A 10 1.53 -2.70 -13.84
N GLU A 11 2.67 -2.01 -13.97
CA GLU A 11 3.15 -1.04 -12.99
C GLU A 11 2.15 0.10 -12.81
N HIS A 12 1.61 0.63 -13.91
CA HIS A 12 0.63 1.70 -13.88
C HIS A 12 -0.67 1.26 -13.18
N LYS A 13 -1.22 0.10 -13.57
CA LYS A 13 -2.44 -0.44 -12.94
C LYS A 13 -2.23 -0.75 -11.46
N LEU A 14 -1.07 -1.30 -11.10
CA LEU A 14 -0.74 -1.56 -9.70
C LEU A 14 -0.66 -0.26 -8.90
N LEU A 15 -0.02 0.77 -9.46
CA LEU A 15 0.05 2.10 -8.85
C LEU A 15 -1.36 2.67 -8.63
N GLU A 16 -2.24 2.63 -9.63
CA GLU A 16 -3.62 3.11 -9.50
C GLU A 16 -4.39 2.41 -8.36
N VAL A 17 -4.24 1.07 -8.26
CA VAL A 17 -4.89 0.28 -7.21
C VAL A 17 -4.36 0.68 -5.83
N LEU A 18 -3.04 0.83 -5.69
CA LEU A 18 -2.41 1.24 -4.43
C LEU A 18 -2.82 2.65 -4.02
N GLU A 19 -2.82 3.60 -4.96
CA GLU A 19 -3.21 4.99 -4.70
C GLU A 19 -4.70 5.12 -4.34
N ARG A 20 -5.57 4.29 -4.91
CA ARG A 20 -6.99 4.24 -4.54
C ARG A 20 -7.20 3.65 -3.15
N TYR A 21 -6.44 2.60 -2.78
CA TYR A 21 -6.62 1.91 -1.51
C TYR A 21 -5.93 2.63 -0.33
N TYR A 22 -4.80 3.31 -0.57
CA TYR A 22 -3.99 3.93 0.48
C TYR A 22 -4.78 4.92 1.36
N PRO A 23 -5.63 5.82 0.82
CA PRO A 23 -6.47 6.70 1.64
C PRO A 23 -7.46 5.93 2.52
N MET A 24 -8.04 4.84 2.01
CA MET A 24 -8.99 4.01 2.76
C MET A 24 -8.32 3.34 3.96
N LEU A 25 -7.10 2.82 3.77
CA LEU A 25 -6.30 2.27 4.86
C LEU A 25 -6.00 3.30 5.95
N ARG A 26 -5.72 4.55 5.57
CA ARG A 26 -5.50 5.64 6.54
C ARG A 26 -6.74 5.98 7.35
N ILE A 27 -7.91 5.94 6.73
CA ILE A 27 -9.20 6.10 7.43
C ILE A 27 -9.42 4.93 8.41
N GLU A 28 -9.16 3.70 7.98
CA GLU A 28 -9.31 2.51 8.82
C GLU A 28 -8.40 2.56 10.06
N ILE A 29 -7.15 2.99 9.89
CA ILE A 29 -6.19 3.22 10.99
C ILE A 29 -6.75 4.20 12.03
N VAL A 30 -7.29 5.32 11.57
CA VAL A 30 -7.85 6.36 12.45
C VAL A 30 -9.05 5.83 13.23
N ASN A 31 -9.88 5.01 12.59
CA ASN A 31 -11.12 4.47 13.16
C ASN A 31 -10.92 3.16 13.97
N THR A 32 -9.69 2.65 14.09
CA THR A 32 -9.41 1.39 14.78
C THR A 32 -8.93 1.65 16.19
N ASP A 33 -9.66 1.24 17.22
CA ASP A 33 -9.23 1.39 18.63
C ASP A 33 -8.34 0.25 19.13
N ASP A 34 -8.48 -0.95 18.55
CA ASP A 34 -7.63 -2.09 18.91
C ASP A 34 -6.17 -1.81 18.55
N ARG A 35 -5.31 -1.82 19.57
CA ARG A 35 -3.91 -1.40 19.45
C ARG A 35 -3.08 -2.35 18.58
N GLU A 36 -3.30 -3.66 18.69
CA GLU A 36 -2.55 -4.64 17.92
C GLU A 36 -2.98 -4.62 16.46
N PHE A 37 -4.29 -4.53 16.22
CA PHE A 37 -4.82 -4.40 14.88
C PHE A 37 -4.38 -3.08 14.23
N ARG A 38 -4.45 -1.94 14.94
CA ARG A 38 -3.92 -0.65 14.46
C ARG A 38 -2.44 -0.74 14.08
N ARG A 39 -1.63 -1.50 14.82
CA ARG A 39 -0.22 -1.74 14.48
C ARG A 39 -0.08 -2.48 13.15
N SER A 40 -0.86 -3.54 12.94
CA SER A 40 -0.85 -4.28 11.68
C SER A 40 -1.27 -3.41 10.48
N LEU A 41 -2.23 -2.51 10.68
CA LEU A 41 -2.64 -1.55 9.65
C LEU A 41 -1.53 -0.53 9.35
N LYS A 42 -0.79 -0.08 10.37
CA LYS A 42 0.38 0.80 10.21
C LYS A 42 1.52 0.15 9.44
N GLU A 43 1.77 -1.15 9.66
CA GLU A 43 2.76 -1.92 8.90
C GLU A 43 2.34 -2.02 7.42
N ARG A 44 1.05 -2.25 7.15
CA ARG A 44 0.49 -2.20 5.79
C ARG A 44 0.63 -0.81 5.15
N GLU A 45 0.40 0.26 5.91
CA GLU A 45 0.53 1.65 5.42
C GLU A 45 1.97 1.92 4.99
N ALA A 46 2.96 1.55 5.82
CA ALA A 46 4.37 1.70 5.51
C ALA A 46 4.75 0.94 4.23
N PHE A 47 4.37 -0.35 4.15
CA PHE A 47 4.62 -1.17 2.98
C PHE A 47 4.02 -0.57 1.70
N MET A 48 2.76 -0.14 1.75
CA MET A 48 2.09 0.46 0.60
C MET A 48 2.77 1.76 0.17
N LYS A 49 3.13 2.63 1.11
CA LYS A 49 3.82 3.89 0.83
C LYS A 49 5.14 3.63 0.11
N GLU A 50 5.96 2.72 0.63
CA GLU A 50 7.24 2.34 0.02
C GLU A 50 7.06 1.71 -1.38
N LEU A 51 6.01 0.93 -1.60
CA LEU A 51 5.73 0.34 -2.91
C LEU A 51 5.27 1.39 -3.92
N ILE A 52 4.41 2.34 -3.51
CA ILE A 52 3.99 3.48 -4.35
C ILE A 52 5.20 4.33 -4.74
N GLU A 53 6.08 4.65 -3.80
CA GLU A 53 7.29 5.44 -4.08
C GLU A 53 8.20 4.75 -5.10
N ARG A 54 8.39 3.42 -4.98
CA ARG A 54 9.18 2.64 -5.95
C ARG A 54 8.54 2.58 -7.34
N LEU A 55 7.22 2.52 -7.44
CA LEU A 55 6.50 2.49 -8.73
C LEU A 55 6.48 3.86 -9.42
N LYS A 56 6.73 4.95 -8.69
CA LYS A 56 6.81 6.32 -9.24
C LYS A 56 8.24 6.75 -9.63
N SER A 57 9.24 5.97 -9.22
CA SER A 57 10.67 6.25 -9.44
C SER A 57 11.12 5.76 -10.81
#